data_AF-A0A3A3FYG3-F1
#
_entry.id   AF-A0A3A3FYG3-F1
#
_cell.length_a   1.000
_cell.length_b   1.000
_cell.length_c   1.000
_cell.angle_alpha   90.00
_cell.angle_beta   90.00
_cell.angle_gamma   90.00
#
_symmetry.space_group_name_H-M   'P 1'
#
loop_
_entity.id
_entity.type
_entity.pdbx_description
1 polymer ?
#
loop_
_entity_poly.entity_id
_entity_poly.type
_entity_poly.pdbx_seq_one_letter_code
_entity_poly.pdbx_strand_id
1 'polypeptide(L)'
;MRTLLIAATILMSQSAFACWNEVGQKYGISPYLLHAIAKTESGLNPKAINRSNRNGTYDVGLMQINSSWLPTLARHGIKEEHLYEPCVSIEVGAWILAQNIRRLGYSWDAVGAYNSGNPNIGRKYATKVYRNLPPELMARN
;
A
#
# COMPACT_ATOMS: atom_id res chain seq x y z
N MET A 1 -55.63 13.66 13.50
CA MET A 1 -54.41 12.94 13.95
C MET A 1 -53.74 12.32 12.75
N ARG A 2 -52.57 12.82 12.29
CA ARG A 2 -51.62 12.09 11.44
C ARG A 2 -50.24 12.74 11.58
N THR A 3 -49.50 12.33 12.60
CA THR A 3 -48.09 12.70 12.74
C THR A 3 -47.28 11.79 11.82
N LEU A 4 -46.67 12.36 10.77
CA LEU A 4 -45.72 11.64 9.91
C LEU A 4 -44.36 11.60 10.62
N LEU A 5 -43.97 10.41 11.08
CA LEU A 5 -42.62 10.14 11.57
C LEU A 5 -41.69 9.99 10.36
N ILE A 6 -40.85 10.99 10.11
CA ILE A 6 -39.74 10.89 9.17
C ILE A 6 -38.62 10.12 9.88
N ALA A 7 -38.43 8.86 9.54
CA ALA A 7 -37.27 8.09 9.96
C ALA A 7 -36.05 8.56 9.16
N ALA A 8 -35.20 9.37 9.79
CA ALA A 8 -33.91 9.75 9.23
C ALA A 8 -32.95 8.55 9.33
N THR A 9 -32.73 7.86 8.21
CA THR A 9 -31.69 6.85 8.10
C THR A 9 -30.33 7.55 8.06
N ILE A 10 -29.58 7.49 9.17
CA ILE A 10 -28.19 7.91 9.22
C ILE A 10 -27.38 6.89 8.40
N LEU A 11 -27.03 7.26 7.17
CA LEU A 11 -26.02 6.54 6.39
C LEU A 11 -24.67 6.72 7.10
N MET A 12 -24.30 5.75 7.94
CA MET A 12 -22.93 5.64 8.41
C MET A 12 -22.05 5.37 7.19
N SER A 13 -21.43 6.44 6.68
CA SER A 13 -20.31 6.31 5.77
C SER A 13 -19.26 5.49 6.49
N GLN A 14 -19.11 4.21 6.12
CA GLN A 14 -17.97 3.43 6.55
C GLN A 14 -16.77 4.14 5.95
N SER A 15 -16.12 5.01 6.73
CA SER A 15 -14.75 5.35 6.42
C SER A 15 -14.05 4.00 6.38
N ALA A 16 -13.56 3.62 5.21
CA ALA A 16 -12.69 2.47 5.07
C ALA A 16 -11.49 2.79 5.97
N PHE A 17 -11.55 2.34 7.23
CA PHE A 17 -10.41 2.31 8.12
C PHE A 17 -9.46 1.33 7.47
N ALA A 18 -8.63 1.85 6.56
CA ALA A 18 -7.59 1.07 5.94
C ALA A 18 -6.76 0.45 7.08
N CYS A 19 -6.56 -0.87 6.99
CA CYS A 19 -6.00 -1.75 8.01
C CYS A 19 -4.49 -1.53 8.25
N TRP A 20 -4.01 -0.30 8.09
CA TRP A 20 -2.61 0.10 8.26
C TRP A 20 -2.02 -0.41 9.58
N ASN A 21 -2.75 -0.24 10.69
CA ASN A 21 -2.29 -0.64 12.02
C ASN A 21 -2.23 -2.17 12.17
N GLU A 22 -3.27 -2.87 11.71
CA GLU A 22 -3.34 -4.33 11.77
C GLU A 22 -2.24 -4.98 10.93
N VAL A 23 -2.11 -4.56 9.67
CA VAL A 23 -1.08 -5.05 8.76
C VAL A 23 0.31 -4.65 9.25
N GLY A 24 0.46 -3.41 9.71
CA GLY A 24 1.72 -2.92 10.27
C GLY A 24 2.16 -3.76 11.46
N GLN A 25 1.26 -4.06 12.40
CA GLN A 25 1.54 -4.94 13.52
C GLN A 25 1.89 -6.36 13.06
N LYS A 26 1.13 -6.92 12.12
CA LYS A 26 1.33 -8.28 11.58
C LYS A 26 2.72 -8.49 10.99
N TYR A 27 3.22 -7.52 10.23
CA TYR A 27 4.54 -7.61 9.57
C TYR A 27 5.66 -6.92 10.34
N GLY A 28 5.37 -6.30 11.48
CA GLY A 28 6.33 -5.49 12.23
C GLY A 28 6.80 -4.25 11.47
N ILE A 29 5.92 -3.66 10.64
CA ILE A 29 6.20 -2.49 9.79
C ILE A 29 5.40 -1.30 10.31
N SER A 30 6.03 -0.12 10.35
CA SER A 30 5.33 1.10 10.75
C SER A 30 4.11 1.37 9.84
N PRO A 31 2.90 1.58 10.40
CA PRO A 31 1.71 1.91 9.61
C PRO A 31 1.90 3.22 8.83
N TYR A 32 2.67 4.17 9.37
CA TYR A 32 3.03 5.41 8.68
C TYR A 32 3.90 5.16 7.45
N LEU A 33 4.80 4.18 7.50
CA LEU A 33 5.62 3.79 6.35
C LEU A 33 4.77 3.15 5.26
N LEU A 34 3.85 2.25 5.62
CA LEU A 34 2.90 1.64 4.66
C LEU A 34 2.05 2.72 3.97
N HIS A 35 1.53 3.68 4.74
CA HIS A 35 0.77 4.80 4.20
C HIS A 35 1.62 5.69 3.28
N ALA A 36 2.87 5.99 3.66
CA ALA A 36 3.79 6.79 2.84
C ALA A 36 4.17 6.10 1.52
N ILE A 37 4.29 4.77 1.52
CA ILE A 37 4.45 3.98 0.31
C ILE A 37 3.20 4.08 -0.56
N ALA A 38 2.00 3.81 -0.01
CA ALA A 38 0.75 3.91 -0.76
C ALA A 38 0.54 5.29 -1.41
N LYS A 39 0.89 6.36 -0.69
CA LYS A 39 0.85 7.73 -1.22
C LYS A 39 1.85 7.95 -2.35
N THR A 40 3.03 7.37 -2.26
CA THR A 40 4.06 7.42 -3.32
C THR A 40 3.64 6.63 -4.56
N GLU A 41 2.99 5.48 -4.35
CA GLU A 41 2.60 4.54 -5.40
C GLU A 41 1.38 5.03 -6.20
N SER A 42 0.28 5.32 -5.51
CA SER A 42 -1.02 5.57 -6.16
C SER A 42 -1.64 6.91 -5.82
N GLY A 43 -0.98 7.74 -5.00
CA GLY A 43 -1.63 8.91 -4.41
C GLY A 43 -2.82 8.55 -3.52
N LEU A 44 -2.79 7.34 -2.92
CA LEU A 44 -3.88 6.76 -2.13
C LEU A 44 -5.13 6.36 -2.93
N ASN A 45 -5.01 6.17 -4.24
CA ASN A 45 -6.11 5.69 -5.07
C ASN A 45 -6.15 4.15 -5.12
N PRO A 46 -7.14 3.49 -4.48
CA PRO A 46 -7.22 2.02 -4.49
C PRO A 46 -7.62 1.43 -5.83
N LYS A 47 -8.12 2.25 -6.77
CA LYS A 47 -8.49 1.82 -8.12
C LYS A 47 -7.42 2.19 -9.16
N ALA A 48 -6.22 2.59 -8.73
CA ALA A 48 -5.12 2.93 -9.63
C ALA A 48 -4.66 1.73 -10.45
N ILE A 49 -4.33 1.97 -11.72
CA ILE A 49 -3.66 1.01 -12.59
C ILE A 49 -2.60 1.72 -13.43
N ASN A 50 -1.38 1.21 -13.42
CA ASN A 50 -0.28 1.74 -14.23
C ASN A 50 0.13 0.72 -15.29
N ARG A 51 -0.14 1.02 -16.58
CA ARG A 51 0.23 0.16 -17.72
C ARG A 51 1.46 0.65 -18.50
N SER A 52 2.21 1.60 -17.94
CA SER A 52 3.34 2.24 -18.63
C SER A 52 4.67 1.46 -18.54
N ASN A 53 4.70 0.33 -17.86
CA ASN A 53 5.94 -0.44 -17.67
C ASN A 53 6.40 -1.04 -19.00
N ARG A 54 7.65 -0.76 -19.38
CA ARG A 54 8.21 -1.12 -20.70
C ARG A 54 8.31 -2.63 -20.94
N ASN A 55 8.31 -3.43 -19.89
CA ASN A 55 8.42 -4.89 -19.95
C ASN A 55 7.05 -5.59 -20.10
N GLY A 56 5.96 -4.84 -20.31
CA GLY A 56 4.62 -5.39 -20.49
C GLY A 56 3.89 -5.77 -19.19
N THR A 57 4.55 -5.64 -18.04
CA THR A 57 3.86 -5.74 -16.74
C THR A 57 3.03 -4.47 -16.48
N TYR A 58 2.22 -4.49 -15.44
CA TYR A 58 1.44 -3.34 -15.00
C TYR A 58 1.24 -3.41 -13.49
N ASP A 59 0.96 -2.28 -12.87
CA ASP A 59 0.85 -2.20 -11.41
C ASP A 59 -0.60 -1.92 -11.00
N VAL A 60 -1.08 -2.60 -9.96
CA VAL A 60 -2.50 -2.66 -9.60
C VAL A 60 -2.73 -2.18 -8.18
N GLY A 61 -3.74 -1.31 -8.02
CA GLY A 61 -4.32 -0.95 -6.74
C GLY A 61 -3.52 0.04 -5.90
N LEU A 62 -3.91 0.15 -4.63
CA LEU A 62 -3.42 1.15 -3.68
C LEU A 62 -1.89 1.12 -3.50
N MET A 63 -1.32 -0.09 -3.45
CA MET A 63 0.11 -0.33 -3.26
C MET A 63 0.87 -0.57 -4.56
N GLN A 64 0.20 -0.39 -5.72
CA GLN A 64 0.74 -0.63 -7.07
C GLN A 64 1.50 -1.96 -7.17
N ILE A 65 0.80 -3.05 -6.87
CA ILE A 65 1.38 -4.39 -6.92
C ILE A 65 1.61 -4.77 -8.39
N ASN A 66 2.85 -5.03 -8.76
CA ASN A 66 3.20 -5.41 -10.12
C ASN A 66 2.59 -6.76 -10.52
N SER A 67 2.08 -6.86 -11.74
CA SER A 67 1.37 -8.04 -12.25
C SER A 67 2.22 -9.31 -12.33
N SER A 68 3.55 -9.21 -12.25
CA SER A 68 4.45 -10.36 -12.08
C SER A 68 4.19 -11.15 -10.78
N TRP A 69 3.56 -10.54 -9.77
CA TRP A 69 3.17 -11.22 -8.53
C TRP A 69 1.91 -12.08 -8.66
N LEU A 70 1.07 -11.87 -9.69
CA LEU A 70 -0.23 -12.55 -9.82
C LEU A 70 -0.15 -14.08 -9.77
N PRO A 71 0.82 -14.76 -10.43
CA PRO A 71 0.93 -16.22 -10.31
C PRO A 71 1.24 -16.69 -8.88
N THR A 72 2.01 -15.90 -8.12
CA THR A 72 2.27 -16.19 -6.71
C THR A 72 1.04 -15.93 -5.86
N LEU A 73 0.38 -14.79 -6.05
CA LEU A 73 -0.83 -14.41 -5.33
C LEU A 73 -1.99 -15.40 -5.53
N ALA A 74 -2.15 -15.91 -6.76
CA ALA A 74 -3.19 -16.88 -7.10
C ALA A 74 -3.06 -18.18 -6.29
N ARG A 75 -1.83 -18.62 -5.98
CA ARG A 75 -1.58 -19.79 -5.10
C ARG A 75 -2.04 -19.58 -3.66
N HIS A 76 -2.24 -18.33 -3.26
CA HIS A 76 -2.79 -17.94 -1.96
C HIS A 76 -4.26 -17.50 -2.05
N GLY A 77 -4.94 -17.77 -3.16
CA GLY A 77 -6.35 -17.38 -3.36
C GLY A 77 -6.56 -15.89 -3.61
N ILE A 78 -5.49 -15.11 -3.84
CA ILE A 78 -5.58 -13.69 -4.15
C ILE A 78 -5.55 -13.52 -5.67
N LYS A 79 -6.66 -13.04 -6.23
CA LYS A 79 -6.78 -12.70 -7.64
C LYS A 79 -6.51 -11.21 -7.86
N GLU A 80 -6.28 -10.81 -9.11
CA GLU A 80 -6.00 -9.41 -9.46
C GLU A 80 -7.10 -8.47 -8.98
N GLU A 81 -8.37 -8.86 -9.12
CA GLU A 81 -9.51 -8.03 -8.70
C GLU A 81 -9.50 -7.70 -7.21
N HIS A 82 -8.92 -8.58 -6.37
CA HIS A 82 -8.80 -8.33 -4.95
C HIS A 82 -7.78 -7.21 -4.65
N LEU A 83 -6.82 -6.94 -5.54
CA LEU A 83 -5.82 -5.87 -5.34
C LEU A 83 -6.44 -4.47 -5.38
N TYR A 84 -7.67 -4.33 -5.89
CA TYR A 84 -8.44 -3.09 -5.82
C TYR A 84 -9.16 -2.89 -4.48
N GLU A 85 -9.15 -3.89 -3.59
CA GLU A 85 -9.59 -3.75 -2.21
C GLU A 85 -8.44 -3.20 -1.37
N PRO A 86 -8.58 -2.02 -0.73
CA PRO A 86 -7.49 -1.33 -0.05
C PRO A 86 -6.70 -2.24 0.89
N CYS A 87 -7.39 -3.01 1.73
CA CYS A 87 -6.74 -3.86 2.71
C CYS A 87 -5.96 -5.02 2.11
N VAL A 88 -6.47 -5.64 1.05
CA VAL A 88 -5.72 -6.70 0.35
C VAL A 88 -4.49 -6.10 -0.31
N SER A 89 -4.62 -4.92 -0.93
CA SER A 89 -3.47 -4.22 -1.52
C SER A 89 -2.39 -3.91 -0.46
N ILE A 90 -2.79 -3.39 0.71
CA ILE A 90 -1.90 -3.07 1.83
C ILE A 90 -1.22 -4.33 2.37
N GLU A 91 -1.97 -5.40 2.57
CA GLU A 91 -1.48 -6.70 3.03
C GLU A 91 -0.41 -7.26 2.08
N VAL A 92 -0.67 -7.24 0.76
CA VAL A 92 0.28 -7.72 -0.25
C VAL A 92 1.50 -6.80 -0.33
N GLY A 93 1.32 -5.48 -0.27
CA GLY A 93 2.44 -4.54 -0.24
C GLY A 93 3.32 -4.74 1.00
N ALA A 94 2.72 -4.94 2.17
CA ALA A 94 3.45 -5.24 3.39
C ALA A 94 4.19 -6.58 3.30
N TRP A 95 3.59 -7.61 2.70
CA TRP A 95 4.26 -8.89 2.46
C TRP A 95 5.50 -8.73 1.58
N ILE A 96 5.41 -8.00 0.48
CA ILE A 96 6.56 -7.74 -0.40
C ILE A 96 7.64 -6.93 0.33
N LEU A 97 7.25 -5.88 1.06
CA LEU A 97 8.19 -5.08 1.83
C LEU A 97 8.87 -5.90 2.93
N ALA A 98 8.15 -6.77 3.63
CA ALA A 98 8.71 -7.67 4.64
C ALA A 98 9.77 -8.60 4.04
N GLN A 99 9.57 -9.09 2.81
CA GLN A 99 10.60 -9.88 2.11
C GLN A 99 11.86 -9.07 1.81
N ASN A 100 11.72 -7.79 1.43
CA ASN A 100 12.86 -6.89 1.26
C ASN A 100 13.57 -6.60 2.58
N ILE A 101 12.82 -6.33 3.66
CA ILE A 101 13.36 -6.10 5.01
C ILE A 101 14.13 -7.33 5.49
N ARG A 102 13.62 -8.54 5.28
CA ARG A 102 14.32 -9.78 5.65
C ARG A 102 15.67 -9.90 4.94
N ARG A 103 15.79 -9.40 3.71
CA ARG A 103 17.02 -9.48 2.90
C ARG A 103 18.00 -8.35 3.17
N LEU A 104 17.51 -7.14 3.45
CA LEU A 104 18.29 -5.90 3.47
C LEU A 104 18.30 -5.20 4.84
N GLY A 105 17.71 -5.83 5.85
CA GLY A 105 17.42 -5.19 7.13
C GLY A 105 16.27 -4.19 7.04
N TYR A 106 15.80 -3.73 8.19
CA TYR A 106 14.79 -2.66 8.24
C TYR A 106 15.46 -1.32 7.91
N SER A 107 15.57 -1.03 6.61
CA SER A 107 16.39 0.07 6.09
C SER A 107 15.74 0.80 4.91
N TRP A 108 16.26 1.97 4.56
CA TRP A 108 15.85 2.68 3.34
C TRP A 108 16.18 1.94 2.06
N ASP A 109 17.17 1.05 2.07
CA ASP A 109 17.47 0.18 0.94
C ASP A 109 16.37 -0.88 0.75
N ALA A 110 15.78 -1.41 1.83
CA ALA A 110 14.62 -2.29 1.75
C ALA A 110 13.39 -1.58 1.17
N VAL A 111 13.16 -0.33 1.55
CA VAL A 111 12.10 0.52 0.98
C VAL A 111 12.38 0.79 -0.50
N GLY A 112 13.61 1.14 -0.86
CA GLY A 112 14.00 1.35 -2.26
C GLY A 112 13.81 0.10 -3.13
N ALA A 113 14.12 -1.07 -2.59
CA ALA A 113 13.95 -2.35 -3.26
C ALA A 113 12.49 -2.73 -3.53
N TYR A 114 11.53 -2.10 -2.87
CA TYR A 114 10.11 -2.28 -3.16
C TYR A 114 9.78 -1.87 -4.59
N ASN A 115 10.36 -0.76 -5.06
CA ASN A 115 10.11 -0.22 -6.40
C ASN A 115 11.06 -0.78 -7.46
N SER A 116 12.33 -1.00 -7.12
CA SER A 116 13.33 -1.45 -8.10
C SER A 116 14.49 -2.19 -7.46
N GLY A 117 14.95 -3.27 -8.11
CA GLY A 117 16.20 -3.95 -7.75
C GLY A 117 17.46 -3.13 -8.05
N ASN A 118 17.36 -2.02 -8.79
CA ASN A 118 18.49 -1.12 -9.03
C ASN A 118 18.64 -0.13 -7.85
N PRO A 119 19.76 -0.13 -7.11
CA PRO A 119 19.93 0.72 -5.92
C PRO A 119 19.81 2.22 -6.18
N ASN A 120 20.24 2.71 -7.36
CA ASN A 120 20.17 4.13 -7.69
C ASN A 120 18.73 4.59 -7.95
N ILE A 121 17.91 3.73 -8.56
CA ILE A 121 16.48 3.97 -8.75
C ILE A 121 15.76 3.87 -7.39
N GLY A 122 16.05 2.79 -6.65
CA GLY A 122 15.49 2.54 -5.32
C GLY A 122 15.76 3.68 -4.35
N ARG A 123 16.96 4.28 -4.34
CA ARG A 123 17.28 5.43 -3.48
C ARG A 123 16.41 6.65 -3.79
N LYS A 124 16.19 6.96 -5.08
CA LYS A 124 15.30 8.07 -5.48
C LYS A 124 13.87 7.81 -5.03
N TYR A 125 13.41 6.57 -5.14
CA TYR A 125 12.10 6.15 -4.64
C TYR A 125 12.01 6.28 -3.12
N ALA A 126 12.97 5.75 -2.36
CA ALA A 126 13.02 5.83 -0.91
C ALA A 126 12.95 7.28 -0.40
N THR A 127 13.60 8.23 -1.09
CA THR A 127 13.48 9.66 -0.79
C THR A 127 12.06 10.20 -0.98
N LYS A 128 11.33 9.74 -2.01
CA LYS A 128 9.92 10.13 -2.20
C LYS A 128 9.05 9.59 -1.06
N VAL A 129 9.26 8.34 -0.67
CA VAL A 129 8.56 7.72 0.47
C VAL A 129 8.86 8.48 1.77
N TYR A 130 10.13 8.80 2.03
CA TYR A 130 10.53 9.57 3.21
C TYR A 130 9.79 10.90 3.32
N ARG A 131 9.67 11.65 2.21
CA ARG A 131 8.95 12.93 2.16
C ARG A 131 7.44 12.81 2.38
N ASN A 132 6.89 11.60 2.28
CA ASN A 132 5.48 11.31 2.52
C ASN A 132 5.22 10.84 3.97
N LEU A 133 6.25 10.73 4.83
CA LEU A 133 6.06 10.48 6.25
C LEU A 133 5.51 11.72 6.97
N PRO A 134 4.77 11.54 8.08
CA PRO A 134 4.42 12.63 8.98
C PRO A 134 5.65 13.43 9.43
N PRO A 135 5.59 14.78 9.46
CA PRO A 135 6.71 15.63 9.88
C PRO A 135 7.31 15.25 11.25
N GLU A 136 6.47 14.80 12.18
CA GLU A 136 6.86 14.43 13.54
C GLU A 136 7.76 13.19 13.59
N LEU A 137 7.76 12.38 12.53
CA LEU A 137 8.64 11.21 12.37
C LEU A 137 9.93 11.54 11.61
N MET A 138 9.95 12.61 10.82
CA MET A 138 11.15 13.05 10.09
C MET A 138 12.17 13.76 10.99
N ALA A 139 11.69 14.44 12.05
CA ALA A 139 12.53 15.28 12.92
C ALA A 139 13.26 14.53 14.05
N ARG A 140 13.16 13.19 14.12
CA ARG A 140 13.69 12.37 15.23
C ARG A 140 15.08 11.75 14.97
N ASN A 141 15.87 12.31 14.06
CA ASN A 141 17.23 11.84 13.77
C ASN A 141 18.27 12.91 14.09
#